data_AF-A0A411KVB4-F1
#
_entry.id   AF-A0A411KVB4-F1
#
_cell.length_a   1.000
_cell.length_b   1.000
_cell.length_c   1.000
_cell.angle_alpha   90.00
_cell.angle_beta   90.00
_cell.angle_gamma   90.00
#
_symmetry.space_group_name_H-M   'P 1'
#
loop_
_entity.id
_entity.type
_entity.pdbx_description
1 polymer ?
#
loop_
_entity_poly.entity_id
_entity_poly.type
_entity_poly.pdbx_seq_one_letter_code
_entity_poly.pdbx_strand_id
1 'polypeptide(L)'
;MIAKQFAKIVQNTRLNMVNKNSFGVLSEYNNRLNQKLSGTHQVDDKPQFFVTSARPGNFGDHLDFKVNIDNWFEENRVHNEHETDIRRTQIYTLTAVYYGGLLSFARIYALGVIGRLNGWKRYDRDTYLETDIGELPPGEVMQIVWNGIPVFIRRLTNEEVKEQENLSQDTLLDKKVDYVINDAGNSKVIVTSAVCTHLGCIPIPYLGAYNGYVCICHGSVYDKYARVRQGPALENLPYINNSLYENGTLVCIEEMKFPREPSVAFWA
;
A
#
# COMPACT_ATOMS: atom_id res chain seq x y z
N MET A 1 -18.41 42.24 83.66
CA MET A 1 -18.86 42.53 82.27
C MET A 1 -18.16 41.70 81.19
N ILE A 2 -17.15 40.87 81.52
CA ILE A 2 -16.34 40.11 80.54
C ILE A 2 -16.88 38.69 80.28
N ALA A 3 -17.61 38.08 81.22
CA ALA A 3 -18.14 36.72 81.07
C ALA A 3 -19.31 36.57 80.07
N LYS A 4 -20.11 37.63 79.85
CA LYS A 4 -21.20 37.64 78.84
C LYS A 4 -20.69 37.80 77.39
N GLN A 5 -19.45 38.29 77.22
CA GLN A 5 -18.83 38.47 75.90
C GLN A 5 -18.19 37.17 75.40
N PHE A 6 -17.61 36.35 76.28
CA PHE A 6 -17.03 35.05 75.91
C PHE A 6 -18.09 34.01 75.49
N ALA A 7 -19.26 33.98 76.14
CA ALA A 7 -20.34 33.07 75.74
C ALA A 7 -20.88 33.36 74.33
N LYS A 8 -20.90 34.65 73.92
CA LYS A 8 -21.29 35.08 72.57
C LYS A 8 -20.24 34.74 71.50
N ILE A 9 -18.95 34.77 71.86
CA ILE A 9 -17.84 34.42 70.97
C ILE A 9 -17.77 32.90 70.73
N VAL A 10 -18.05 32.08 71.75
CA VAL A 10 -18.08 30.61 71.63
C VAL A 10 -19.32 30.11 70.87
N GLN A 11 -20.47 30.79 70.98
CA GLN A 11 -21.66 30.47 70.18
C GLN A 11 -21.50 30.88 68.70
N ASN A 12 -20.86 32.03 68.41
CA ASN A 12 -20.61 32.45 67.03
C ASN A 12 -19.47 31.68 66.33
N THR A 13 -18.54 31.07 67.08
CA THR A 13 -17.50 30.21 66.48
C THR A 13 -17.98 28.78 66.20
N ARG A 14 -19.05 28.30 66.87
CA ARG A 14 -19.67 27.00 66.54
C ARG A 14 -20.61 27.02 65.33
N LEU A 15 -21.07 28.19 64.89
CA LEU A 15 -21.94 28.31 63.70
C LEU A 15 -21.14 28.45 62.39
N ASN A 16 -19.82 28.64 62.46
CA ASN A 16 -18.93 28.70 61.30
C ASN A 16 -18.01 27.47 61.16
N MET A 17 -18.33 26.35 61.82
CA MET A 17 -17.85 25.06 61.34
C MET A 17 -18.68 24.67 60.12
N VAL A 18 -18.22 25.23 59.00
CA VAL A 18 -18.31 24.68 57.64
C VAL A 18 -18.66 23.20 57.72
N ASN A 19 -19.85 22.86 57.23
CA ASN A 19 -20.20 21.50 56.87
C ASN A 19 -19.26 21.11 55.72
N LYS A 20 -18.06 20.67 56.08
CA LYS A 20 -16.93 20.34 55.20
C LYS A 20 -17.10 18.91 54.70
N ASN A 21 -18.31 18.58 54.26
CA ASN A 21 -18.56 17.41 53.44
C ASN A 21 -18.46 17.92 52.00
N SER A 22 -17.24 17.95 51.48
CA SER A 22 -16.94 18.25 50.07
C SER A 22 -17.46 17.13 49.17
N PHE A 23 -18.79 17.01 49.07
CA PHE A 23 -19.45 16.40 47.94
C PHE A 23 -19.81 17.48 46.91
N GLY A 24 -19.07 18.59 46.84
CA GLY A 24 -19.39 19.70 45.93
C GLY A 24 -19.56 19.22 44.49
N VAL A 25 -18.54 18.58 43.91
CA VAL A 25 -18.63 18.09 42.52
C VAL A 25 -19.57 16.91 42.38
N LEU A 26 -19.61 15.99 43.34
CA LEU A 26 -20.38 14.74 43.23
C LEU A 26 -21.87 14.94 43.54
N SER A 27 -22.21 15.79 44.51
CA SER A 27 -23.58 16.21 44.78
C SER A 27 -24.07 17.22 43.76
N GLU A 28 -23.21 18.09 43.23
CA GLU A 28 -23.57 18.96 42.11
C GLU A 28 -23.75 18.13 40.82
N TYR A 29 -22.93 17.12 40.59
CA TYR A 29 -23.10 16.14 39.51
C TYR A 29 -24.40 15.35 39.69
N ASN A 30 -24.69 14.83 40.89
CA ASN A 30 -25.93 14.11 41.18
C ASN A 30 -27.17 15.02 41.09
N ASN A 31 -27.05 16.30 41.46
CA ASN A 31 -28.12 17.28 41.29
C ASN A 31 -28.35 17.61 39.81
N ARG A 32 -27.28 17.73 39.00
CA ARG A 32 -27.38 17.93 37.55
C ARG A 32 -27.92 16.70 36.82
N LEU A 33 -27.56 15.50 37.28
CA LEU A 33 -28.08 14.23 36.77
C LEU A 33 -29.61 14.17 36.85
N ASN A 34 -30.16 14.71 37.93
CA ASN A 34 -31.60 14.77 38.17
C ASN A 34 -32.22 16.09 37.71
N GLN A 35 -31.59 16.82 36.79
CA GLN A 35 -32.11 18.08 36.25
C GLN A 35 -32.10 18.05 34.73
N LYS A 36 -33.21 18.47 34.12
CA LYS A 36 -33.32 18.71 32.68
C LYS A 36 -33.32 20.19 32.36
N LEU A 37 -32.83 20.54 31.18
CA LEU A 37 -32.95 21.90 30.66
C LEU A 37 -34.34 22.08 30.03
N SER A 38 -35.11 23.02 30.55
CA SER A 38 -36.35 23.51 29.94
C SER A 38 -36.13 24.96 29.52
N GLY A 39 -35.87 25.17 28.22
CA GLY A 39 -35.41 26.47 27.72
C GLY A 39 -34.03 26.84 28.29
N THR A 40 -33.92 27.99 28.96
CA THR A 40 -32.68 28.48 29.59
C THR A 40 -32.54 28.11 31.08
N HIS A 41 -33.51 27.37 31.65
CA HIS A 41 -33.53 27.05 33.08
C HIS A 41 -33.30 25.56 33.31
N GLN A 42 -32.53 25.24 34.36
CA GLN A 42 -32.41 23.88 34.88
C GLN A 42 -33.58 23.60 35.81
N VAL A 43 -34.32 22.54 35.52
CA VAL A 43 -35.49 22.10 36.28
C VAL A 43 -35.24 20.69 36.76
N ASP A 44 -35.53 20.40 38.04
CA ASP A 44 -35.43 19.03 38.57
C ASP A 44 -36.28 18.08 37.71
N ASP A 45 -35.66 17.06 37.14
CA ASP A 45 -36.27 15.95 36.40
C ASP A 45 -36.82 14.88 37.35
N LYS A 46 -37.25 15.32 38.53
CA LYS A 46 -38.10 14.50 39.41
C LYS A 46 -39.54 14.81 39.05
N PRO A 47 -40.42 13.80 38.95
CA PRO A 47 -41.83 14.04 38.71
C PRO A 47 -42.39 14.90 39.86
N GLN A 48 -42.84 16.10 39.52
CA GLN A 48 -43.43 17.03 40.49
C GLN A 48 -44.90 16.66 40.68
N PHE A 49 -45.22 15.98 41.77
CA PHE A 49 -46.59 15.67 42.13
C PHE A 49 -47.12 16.71 43.12
N PHE A 50 -48.34 17.20 42.88
CA PHE A 50 -49.11 17.87 43.92
C PHE A 50 -49.74 16.81 44.82
N VAL A 51 -49.28 16.70 46.08
CA VAL A 51 -49.95 15.86 47.07
C VAL A 51 -51.04 16.70 47.72
N THR A 52 -52.26 16.64 47.16
CA THR A 52 -53.43 17.17 47.86
C THR A 52 -53.80 16.24 49.00
N SER A 53 -54.16 16.78 50.16
CA SER A 53 -54.56 15.99 51.34
C SER A 53 -55.81 15.14 51.14
N ALA A 54 -56.54 15.35 50.04
CA ALA A 54 -57.65 14.50 49.62
C ALA A 54 -57.20 13.52 48.54
N ARG A 55 -56.87 12.29 48.90
CA ARG A 55 -56.76 11.20 47.92
C ARG A 55 -57.38 9.91 48.46
N PRO A 56 -58.43 9.34 47.81
CA PRO A 56 -58.90 7.99 48.10
C PRO A 56 -57.92 6.97 47.54
N GLY A 57 -57.68 5.89 48.29
CA GLY A 57 -56.60 4.91 48.06
C GLY A 57 -56.70 4.01 46.82
N ASN A 58 -57.48 4.35 45.79
CA ASN A 58 -57.69 3.48 44.62
C ASN A 58 -57.20 4.06 43.27
N PHE A 59 -56.42 5.14 43.30
CA PHE A 59 -55.65 5.64 42.15
C PHE A 59 -54.16 5.56 42.52
N GLY A 60 -53.62 4.34 42.51
CA GLY A 60 -52.26 4.01 42.97
C GLY A 60 -51.17 4.32 41.96
N ASP A 61 -51.51 4.58 40.69
CA ASP A 61 -50.51 4.98 39.70
C ASP A 61 -50.36 6.50 39.66
N HIS A 62 -49.10 6.92 39.59
CA HIS A 62 -48.71 8.31 39.43
C HIS A 62 -49.26 8.80 38.09
N LEU A 63 -49.91 9.98 38.09
CA LEU A 63 -50.26 10.68 36.86
C LEU A 63 -48.93 11.13 36.23
N ASP A 64 -48.38 10.32 35.34
CA ASP A 64 -47.27 10.73 34.49
C ASP A 64 -47.79 11.82 33.57
N PHE A 65 -47.39 13.06 33.85
CA PHE A 65 -47.63 14.18 32.96
C PHE A 65 -46.74 13.99 31.72
N LYS A 66 -47.22 13.20 30.76
CA LYS A 66 -46.62 13.07 29.44
C LYS A 66 -46.64 14.47 28.80
N VAL A 67 -45.47 15.09 28.72
CA VAL A 67 -45.32 16.46 28.21
C VAL A 67 -45.65 16.53 26.72
N ASN A 68 -45.42 15.42 25.99
CA ASN A 68 -45.81 15.22 24.61
C ASN A 68 -46.71 13.98 24.48
N ILE A 69 -47.62 14.02 23.51
CA ILE A 69 -48.52 12.89 23.18
C ILE A 69 -47.74 11.65 22.73
N ASP A 70 -46.55 11.84 22.13
CA ASP A 70 -45.70 10.78 21.62
C ASP A 70 -44.36 10.77 22.38
N ASN A 71 -44.34 10.04 23.51
CA ASN A 71 -43.20 9.94 24.42
C ASN A 71 -42.37 8.65 24.17
N TRP A 72 -42.51 8.05 22.99
CA TRP A 72 -41.83 6.79 22.65
C TRP A 72 -40.30 6.84 22.86
N PHE A 73 -39.66 7.97 22.57
CA PHE A 73 -38.21 8.15 22.81
C PHE A 73 -37.86 8.28 24.29
N GLU A 74 -38.75 8.83 25.11
CA GLU A 74 -38.57 9.01 26.56
C GLU A 74 -38.80 7.70 27.33
N GLU A 75 -39.82 6.91 26.95
CA GLU A 75 -40.06 5.59 27.52
C GLU A 75 -38.91 4.62 27.20
N ASN A 76 -38.40 4.66 25.97
CA ASN A 76 -37.19 3.91 25.60
C ASN A 76 -35.91 4.49 26.21
N ARG A 77 -35.88 5.78 26.58
CA ARG A 77 -34.71 6.41 27.23
C ARG A 77 -34.45 5.78 28.60
N VAL A 78 -35.48 5.63 29.43
CA VAL A 78 -35.35 5.05 30.79
C VAL A 78 -34.82 3.61 30.72
N HIS A 79 -35.31 2.81 29.78
CA HIS A 79 -34.79 1.45 29.57
C HIS A 79 -33.32 1.44 29.10
N ASN A 80 -32.92 2.43 28.29
CA ASN A 80 -31.57 2.59 27.76
C ASN A 80 -30.56 3.26 28.71
N GLU A 81 -31.00 3.88 29.81
CA GLU A 81 -30.14 4.55 30.80
C GLU A 81 -29.54 3.56 31.81
N HIS A 82 -30.16 2.39 32.03
CA HIS A 82 -29.66 1.37 32.95
C HIS A 82 -28.53 0.50 32.38
N GLU A 83 -28.44 0.33 31.06
CA GLU A 83 -27.45 -0.53 30.38
C GLU A 83 -26.49 0.26 29.47
N THR A 84 -25.81 1.25 30.04
CA THR A 84 -24.98 2.21 29.27
C THR A 84 -23.84 1.56 28.48
N ASP A 85 -23.25 0.47 28.99
CA ASP A 85 -22.10 -0.20 28.35
C ASP A 85 -22.51 -0.99 27.10
N ILE A 86 -23.67 -1.64 27.12
CA ILE A 86 -24.21 -2.36 25.96
C ILE A 86 -24.50 -1.38 24.83
N ARG A 87 -25.14 -0.24 25.14
CA ARG A 87 -25.41 0.82 24.18
C ARG A 87 -24.14 1.41 23.58
N ARG A 88 -23.15 1.76 24.41
CA ARG A 88 -21.86 2.27 23.93
C ARG A 88 -21.17 1.27 23.01
N THR A 89 -21.19 0.00 23.40
CA THR A 89 -20.61 -1.08 22.59
C THR A 89 -21.31 -1.19 21.24
N GLN A 90 -22.64 -1.16 21.19
CA GLN A 90 -23.39 -1.18 19.92
C GLN A 90 -23.09 0.03 19.03
N ILE A 91 -22.98 1.23 19.60
CA ILE A 91 -22.65 2.45 18.82
C ILE A 91 -21.20 2.36 18.30
N TYR A 92 -20.25 1.95 19.13
CA TYR A 92 -18.85 1.81 18.72
C TYR A 92 -18.66 0.71 17.68
N THR A 93 -19.35 -0.43 17.80
CA THR A 93 -19.28 -1.48 16.77
C THR A 93 -19.90 -1.01 15.45
N LEU A 94 -21.05 -0.34 15.48
CA LEU A 94 -21.68 0.22 14.27
C LEU A 94 -20.80 1.27 13.59
N THR A 95 -20.22 2.20 14.36
CA THR A 95 -19.29 3.20 13.82
C THR A 95 -18.02 2.57 13.27
N ALA A 96 -17.45 1.57 13.95
CA ALA A 96 -16.28 0.85 13.48
C ALA A 96 -16.55 0.10 12.16
N VAL A 97 -17.70 -0.57 12.04
CA VAL A 97 -18.13 -1.23 10.79
C VAL A 97 -18.31 -0.21 9.67
N TYR A 98 -18.93 0.93 9.95
CA TYR A 98 -19.12 2.01 8.98
C TYR A 98 -17.79 2.55 8.46
N TYR A 99 -16.87 2.95 9.35
CA TYR A 99 -15.57 3.47 8.95
C TYR A 99 -14.70 2.40 8.30
N GLY A 100 -14.76 1.15 8.78
CA GLY A 100 -14.08 0.01 8.15
C GLY A 100 -14.57 -0.24 6.73
N GLY A 101 -15.87 -0.14 6.50
CA GLY A 101 -16.49 -0.22 5.18
C GLY A 101 -16.04 0.92 4.25
N LEU A 102 -16.07 2.16 4.74
CA LEU A 102 -15.60 3.32 3.98
C LEU A 102 -14.12 3.22 3.60
N LEU A 103 -13.26 2.81 4.53
CA LEU A 103 -11.82 2.64 4.27
C LEU A 103 -11.56 1.52 3.27
N SER A 104 -12.30 0.41 3.38
CA SER A 104 -12.19 -0.71 2.44
C SER A 104 -12.62 -0.29 1.03
N PHE A 105 -13.73 0.46 0.92
CA PHE A 105 -14.18 1.00 -0.36
C PHE A 105 -13.18 2.01 -0.94
N ALA A 106 -12.68 2.94 -0.12
CA ALA A 106 -11.69 3.92 -0.54
C ALA A 106 -10.41 3.24 -1.05
N ARG A 107 -9.96 2.16 -0.39
CA ARG A 107 -8.83 1.35 -0.85
C ARG A 107 -9.14 0.71 -2.21
N ILE A 108 -10.25 -0.01 -2.35
CA ILE A 108 -10.61 -0.66 -3.63
C ILE A 108 -10.72 0.38 -4.75
N TYR A 109 -11.29 1.56 -4.47
CA TYR A 109 -11.37 2.65 -5.42
C TYR A 109 -10.00 3.19 -5.82
N ALA A 110 -9.12 3.46 -4.85
CA ALA A 110 -7.76 3.93 -5.13
C ALA A 110 -6.96 2.90 -5.94
N LEU A 111 -7.05 1.62 -5.58
CA LEU A 111 -6.46 0.52 -6.34
C LEU A 111 -7.05 0.43 -7.76
N GLY A 112 -8.36 0.67 -7.89
CA GLY A 112 -9.07 0.85 -9.16
C GLY A 112 -8.45 1.91 -10.05
N VAL A 113 -8.29 3.11 -9.51
CA VAL A 113 -7.72 4.26 -10.23
C VAL A 113 -6.26 4.03 -10.59
N ILE A 114 -5.44 3.58 -9.64
CA ILE A 114 -4.02 3.26 -9.88
C ILE A 114 -3.90 2.18 -10.96
N GLY A 115 -4.70 1.12 -10.87
CA GLY A 115 -4.75 0.06 -11.88
C GLY A 115 -5.17 0.57 -13.26
N ARG A 116 -6.02 1.60 -13.35
CA ARG A 116 -6.35 2.26 -14.62
C ARG A 116 -5.21 3.12 -15.17
N LEU A 117 -4.42 3.77 -14.29
CA LEU A 117 -3.27 4.59 -14.68
C LEU A 117 -2.05 3.75 -15.10
N ASN A 118 -1.88 2.55 -14.53
CA ASN A 118 -0.80 1.63 -14.90
C ASN A 118 -0.91 1.05 -16.33
N GLY A 119 -2.01 1.31 -17.03
CA GLY A 119 -2.26 0.85 -18.39
C GLY A 119 -2.93 -0.52 -18.46
N TRP A 120 -3.39 -0.90 -19.66
CA TRP A 120 -3.99 -2.20 -19.93
C TRP A 120 -3.07 -3.04 -20.80
N LYS A 121 -3.11 -4.36 -20.63
CA LYS A 121 -2.45 -5.30 -21.52
C LYS A 121 -3.04 -5.13 -22.93
N ARG A 122 -2.26 -4.60 -23.87
CA ARG A 122 -2.70 -4.37 -25.25
C ARG A 122 -2.69 -5.64 -26.10
N TYR A 123 -1.77 -6.56 -25.80
CA TYR A 123 -1.64 -7.84 -26.48
C TYR A 123 -1.12 -8.90 -25.50
N ASP A 124 -1.50 -10.15 -25.74
CA ASP A 124 -0.88 -11.29 -25.07
C ASP A 124 0.53 -11.47 -25.61
N ARG A 125 1.53 -11.41 -24.72
CA ARG A 125 2.93 -11.61 -25.08
C ARG A 125 3.16 -13.05 -25.47
N ASP A 126 3.92 -13.25 -26.53
CA ASP A 126 4.38 -14.57 -26.91
C ASP A 126 5.32 -15.09 -25.82
N THR A 127 5.09 -16.34 -25.40
CA THR A 127 5.89 -16.98 -24.36
C THR A 127 7.27 -17.34 -24.87
N TYR A 128 7.37 -17.72 -26.15
CA TYR A 128 8.63 -18.02 -26.80
C TYR A 128 8.70 -17.42 -28.20
N LEU A 129 9.91 -17.31 -28.74
CA LEU A 129 10.14 -16.96 -30.14
C LEU A 129 11.18 -17.89 -30.74
N GLU A 130 10.81 -18.55 -31.82
CA GLU A 130 11.72 -19.36 -32.63
C GLU A 130 12.29 -18.50 -33.75
N THR A 131 13.59 -18.58 -33.97
CA THR A 131 14.27 -17.87 -35.05
C THR A 131 15.33 -18.79 -35.65
N ASP A 132 15.26 -18.99 -36.96
CA ASP A 132 16.26 -19.74 -37.71
C ASP A 132 17.52 -18.88 -37.93
N ILE A 133 18.66 -19.44 -37.57
CA ILE A 133 20.00 -18.85 -37.70
C ILE A 133 20.89 -19.64 -38.65
N GLY A 134 20.33 -20.59 -39.41
CA GLY A 134 21.07 -21.41 -40.37
C GLY A 134 21.83 -20.58 -41.40
N GLU A 135 21.21 -19.49 -41.89
CA GLU A 135 21.79 -18.58 -42.88
C GLU A 135 22.75 -17.54 -42.27
N LEU A 136 22.78 -17.37 -40.94
CA LEU A 136 23.63 -16.40 -40.27
C LEU A 136 25.09 -16.92 -40.22
N PRO A 137 26.05 -16.28 -40.91
CA PRO A 137 27.44 -16.73 -40.88
C PRO A 137 28.09 -16.44 -39.51
N PRO A 138 29.09 -17.24 -39.09
CA PRO A 138 29.85 -16.96 -37.87
C PRO A 138 30.55 -15.60 -37.93
N GLY A 139 30.41 -14.81 -36.87
CA GLY A 139 30.91 -13.44 -36.76
C GLY A 139 29.84 -12.37 -37.00
N GLU A 140 28.67 -12.74 -37.51
CA GLU A 140 27.55 -11.83 -37.74
C GLU A 140 26.52 -11.80 -36.59
N VAL A 141 25.77 -10.71 -36.56
CA VAL A 141 24.69 -10.38 -35.63
C VAL A 141 23.41 -10.24 -36.43
N MET A 142 22.41 -11.03 -36.07
CA MET A 142 21.02 -10.84 -36.46
C MET A 142 20.31 -9.99 -35.41
N GLN A 143 19.53 -9.02 -35.86
CA GLN A 143 18.69 -8.20 -34.99
C GLN A 143 17.22 -8.54 -35.26
N ILE A 144 16.51 -8.94 -34.21
CA ILE A 144 15.07 -9.23 -34.25
C ILE A 144 14.34 -8.40 -33.19
N VAL A 145 13.01 -8.35 -33.28
CA VAL A 145 12.17 -7.70 -32.26
C VAL A 145 11.25 -8.75 -31.67
N TRP A 146 11.31 -8.93 -30.35
CA TRP A 146 10.45 -9.84 -29.61
C TRP A 146 9.70 -9.07 -28.53
N ASN A 147 8.36 -9.18 -28.50
CA ASN A 147 7.51 -8.47 -27.53
C ASN A 147 7.81 -6.96 -27.42
N GLY A 148 8.19 -6.32 -28.55
CA GLY A 148 8.54 -4.90 -28.62
C GLY A 148 9.95 -4.54 -28.16
N ILE A 149 10.76 -5.53 -27.75
CA ILE A 149 12.15 -5.33 -27.34
C ILE A 149 13.09 -5.90 -28.40
N PRO A 150 14.07 -5.11 -28.88
CA PRO A 150 15.04 -5.59 -29.83
C PRO A 150 16.02 -6.55 -29.16
N VAL A 151 16.37 -7.61 -29.88
CA VAL A 151 17.26 -8.69 -29.43
C VAL A 151 18.38 -8.86 -30.44
N PHE A 152 19.61 -9.01 -29.94
CA PHE A 152 20.77 -9.41 -30.73
C PHE A 152 21.00 -10.91 -30.59
N ILE A 153 21.04 -11.59 -31.74
CA ILE A 153 21.51 -12.96 -31.86
C ILE A 153 22.84 -12.90 -32.60
N ARG A 154 23.95 -13.12 -31.90
CA ARG A 154 25.28 -13.13 -32.51
C ARG A 154 25.81 -14.55 -32.57
N ARG A 155 26.22 -14.96 -33.77
CA ARG A 155 26.94 -16.22 -33.97
C ARG A 155 28.44 -15.94 -33.81
N LEU A 156 29.07 -16.57 -32.84
CA LEU A 156 30.48 -16.40 -32.53
C LEU A 156 31.35 -17.34 -33.36
N THR A 157 32.48 -16.82 -33.83
CA THR A 157 33.53 -17.62 -34.44
C THR A 157 34.32 -18.38 -33.37
N ASN A 158 35.00 -19.46 -33.76
CA ASN A 158 35.85 -20.23 -32.85
C ASN A 158 37.03 -19.43 -32.30
N GLU A 159 37.48 -18.41 -33.04
CA GLU A 159 38.53 -17.49 -32.58
C GLU A 159 38.02 -16.56 -31.49
N GLU A 160 36.81 -16.00 -31.66
CA GLU A 160 36.16 -15.18 -30.64
C GLU A 160 35.90 -15.99 -29.37
N VAL A 161 35.43 -17.24 -29.48
CA VAL A 161 35.24 -18.09 -28.30
C VAL A 161 36.56 -18.26 -27.52
N LYS A 162 37.68 -18.50 -28.20
CA LYS A 162 39.00 -18.57 -27.56
C LYS A 162 39.45 -17.23 -26.99
N GLU A 163 39.19 -16.13 -27.69
CA GLU A 163 39.48 -14.77 -27.21
C GLU A 163 38.74 -14.52 -25.88
N GLN A 164 37.49 -14.97 -25.79
CA GLN A 164 36.67 -14.83 -24.60
C GLN A 164 37.20 -15.61 -23.40
N GLU A 165 37.58 -16.87 -23.62
CA GLU A 165 38.10 -17.74 -22.57
C GLU A 165 39.43 -17.22 -21.99
N ASN A 166 40.23 -16.53 -22.81
CA ASN A 166 41.51 -15.96 -22.40
C ASN A 166 41.40 -14.57 -21.75
N LEU A 167 40.21 -13.96 -21.74
CA LEU A 167 40.04 -12.58 -21.30
C LEU A 167 39.94 -12.51 -19.77
N SER A 168 40.82 -11.71 -19.14
CA SER A 168 40.82 -11.54 -17.69
C SER A 168 39.59 -10.77 -17.19
N GLN A 169 38.93 -11.31 -16.18
CA GLN A 169 37.71 -10.72 -15.60
C GLN A 169 37.95 -9.39 -14.88
N ASP A 170 39.20 -9.11 -14.47
CA ASP A 170 39.56 -7.87 -13.75
C ASP A 170 39.42 -6.60 -14.59
N THR A 171 39.41 -6.73 -15.92
CA THR A 171 39.28 -5.59 -16.85
C THR A 171 37.84 -5.19 -17.15
N LEU A 172 36.86 -5.92 -16.61
CA LEU A 172 35.44 -5.69 -16.84
C LEU A 172 34.87 -4.67 -15.84
N LEU A 173 34.07 -3.73 -16.34
CA LEU A 173 33.34 -2.77 -15.50
C LEU A 173 32.28 -3.50 -14.66
N ASP A 174 31.52 -4.37 -15.31
CA ASP A 174 30.56 -5.25 -14.66
C ASP A 174 31.17 -6.64 -14.49
N LYS A 175 31.43 -7.00 -13.23
CA LYS A 175 32.01 -8.29 -12.83
C LYS A 175 30.97 -9.41 -12.81
N LYS A 176 29.69 -9.10 -12.95
CA LYS A 176 28.64 -10.11 -12.92
C LYS A 176 28.62 -10.86 -14.25
N VAL A 177 28.87 -12.16 -14.18
CA VAL A 177 28.82 -13.05 -15.35
C VAL A 177 27.42 -13.64 -15.44
N ASP A 178 26.56 -13.02 -16.24
CA ASP A 178 25.17 -13.46 -16.46
C ASP A 178 24.93 -13.98 -17.89
N TYR A 179 25.97 -14.17 -18.72
CA TYR A 179 25.83 -14.65 -20.09
C TYR A 179 26.04 -16.16 -20.21
N VAL A 180 25.23 -16.82 -21.04
CA VAL A 180 25.42 -18.22 -21.44
C VAL A 180 25.68 -18.24 -22.95
N ILE A 181 26.71 -19.00 -23.32
CA ILE A 181 27.07 -19.24 -24.73
C ILE A 181 26.60 -20.65 -25.04
N ASN A 182 25.70 -20.77 -26.01
CA ASN A 182 25.14 -22.06 -26.39
C ASN A 182 25.77 -22.58 -27.69
N ASP A 183 25.68 -23.89 -27.88
CA ASP A 183 26.31 -24.59 -29.00
C ASP A 183 25.42 -24.55 -30.23
N ALA A 184 25.98 -24.08 -31.35
CA ALA A 184 25.28 -23.92 -32.62
C ALA A 184 26.03 -24.68 -33.73
N GLY A 185 25.97 -26.01 -33.66
CA GLY A 185 26.70 -26.91 -34.56
C GLY A 185 28.22 -26.72 -34.45
N ASN A 186 28.84 -26.18 -35.50
CA ASN A 186 30.30 -25.94 -35.58
C ASN A 186 30.74 -24.59 -34.97
N SER A 187 29.81 -23.87 -34.33
CA SER A 187 30.01 -22.52 -33.81
C SER A 187 29.28 -22.36 -32.48
N LYS A 188 29.38 -21.18 -31.87
CA LYS A 188 28.63 -20.84 -30.66
C LYS A 188 27.72 -19.66 -30.91
N VAL A 189 26.66 -19.51 -30.13
CA VAL A 189 25.71 -18.39 -30.23
C VAL A 189 25.52 -17.74 -28.88
N ILE A 190 25.36 -16.42 -28.92
CA ILE A 190 25.00 -15.61 -27.76
C ILE A 190 23.76 -14.77 -28.11
N VAL A 191 22.77 -14.80 -27.23
CA VAL A 191 21.52 -14.04 -27.37
C VAL A 191 21.43 -13.01 -26.25
N THR A 192 21.29 -11.75 -26.60
CA THR A 192 21.28 -10.63 -25.65
C THR A 192 20.25 -9.59 -26.03
N SER A 193 19.76 -8.85 -25.05
CA SER A 193 18.91 -7.69 -25.29
C SER A 193 19.70 -6.59 -26.00
N ALA A 194 19.11 -6.02 -27.05
CA ALA A 194 19.67 -4.87 -27.76
C ALA A 194 19.32 -3.53 -27.10
N VAL A 195 18.97 -3.53 -25.81
CA VAL A 195 18.60 -2.35 -25.04
C VAL A 195 19.75 -1.93 -24.16
N CYS A 196 20.35 -0.78 -24.46
CA CYS A 196 21.45 -0.21 -23.69
C CYS A 196 21.03 0.01 -22.23
N THR A 197 21.83 -0.52 -21.30
CA THR A 197 21.61 -0.44 -19.85
C THR A 197 21.69 0.97 -19.28
N HIS A 198 22.23 1.94 -20.03
CA HIS A 198 22.23 3.34 -19.61
C HIS A 198 20.80 3.94 -19.60
N LEU A 199 20.21 4.14 -20.79
CA LEU A 199 18.90 4.81 -20.95
C LEU A 199 18.00 4.14 -22.00
N GLY A 200 18.35 2.94 -22.48
CA GLY A 200 17.49 2.14 -23.35
C GLY A 200 17.60 2.39 -24.85
N CYS A 201 18.62 3.14 -25.31
CA CYS A 201 18.93 3.23 -26.74
C CYS A 201 19.36 1.87 -27.31
N ILE A 202 19.29 1.72 -28.64
CA ILE A 202 19.76 0.53 -29.35
C ILE A 202 21.23 0.71 -29.76
N PRO A 203 22.18 -0.10 -29.24
CA PRO A 203 23.56 -0.08 -29.70
C PRO A 203 23.70 -0.50 -31.17
N ILE A 204 24.66 0.06 -31.89
CA ILE A 204 24.96 -0.32 -33.27
C ILE A 204 26.03 -1.42 -33.26
N PRO A 205 25.83 -2.56 -33.94
CA PRO A 205 26.82 -3.63 -34.00
C PRO A 205 28.03 -3.26 -34.87
N TYR A 206 29.13 -3.99 -34.68
CA TYR A 206 30.39 -3.88 -35.44
C TYR A 206 31.11 -2.53 -35.33
N LEU A 207 30.84 -1.77 -34.26
CA LEU A 207 31.45 -0.47 -34.04
C LEU A 207 32.29 -0.46 -32.75
N GLY A 208 33.18 0.52 -32.65
CA GLY A 208 33.99 0.78 -31.46
C GLY A 208 35.27 -0.06 -31.38
N ALA A 209 36.06 0.18 -30.32
CA ALA A 209 37.39 -0.40 -30.16
C ALA A 209 37.40 -1.95 -30.05
N TYR A 210 36.26 -2.55 -29.72
CA TYR A 210 36.14 -3.99 -29.47
C TYR A 210 35.38 -4.74 -30.58
N ASN A 211 35.05 -4.08 -31.70
CA ASN A 211 34.22 -4.64 -32.77
C ASN A 211 32.92 -5.31 -32.26
N GLY A 212 32.37 -4.76 -31.17
CA GLY A 212 31.17 -5.27 -30.50
C GLY A 212 29.98 -4.39 -30.82
N TYR A 213 29.54 -3.61 -29.83
CA TYR A 213 28.39 -2.72 -29.98
C TYR A 213 28.69 -1.34 -29.43
N VAL A 214 28.21 -0.28 -30.10
CA VAL A 214 28.34 1.10 -29.62
C VAL A 214 26.99 1.80 -29.57
N CYS A 215 26.65 2.31 -28.40
CA CYS A 215 25.50 3.17 -28.22
C CYS A 215 25.86 4.63 -28.56
N ILE A 216 25.37 5.11 -29.69
CA ILE A 216 25.64 6.48 -30.18
C ILE A 216 25.00 7.59 -29.32
N CYS A 217 24.11 7.25 -28.39
CA CYS A 217 23.43 8.25 -27.56
C CYS A 217 24.38 8.98 -26.60
N HIS A 218 25.22 8.22 -25.88
CA HIS A 218 26.17 8.78 -24.90
C HIS A 218 27.54 8.06 -24.94
N GLY A 219 27.80 7.25 -25.98
CA GLY A 219 29.11 6.65 -26.21
C GLY A 219 29.42 5.39 -25.40
N SER A 220 28.42 4.66 -24.91
CA SER A 220 28.67 3.36 -24.26
C SER A 220 29.18 2.34 -25.28
N VAL A 221 30.31 1.69 -24.97
CA VAL A 221 30.95 0.67 -25.80
C VAL A 221 30.83 -0.68 -25.11
N TYR A 222 30.34 -1.65 -25.86
CA TYR A 222 30.22 -3.05 -25.49
C TYR A 222 31.13 -3.89 -26.37
N ASP A 223 31.65 -4.99 -25.82
CA ASP A 223 32.39 -5.98 -26.59
C ASP A 223 31.46 -6.94 -27.37
N LYS A 224 32.06 -7.86 -28.12
CA LYS A 224 31.35 -8.88 -28.92
C LYS A 224 30.42 -9.78 -28.09
N TYR A 225 30.69 -9.89 -26.79
CA TYR A 225 29.94 -10.72 -25.83
C TYR A 225 28.94 -9.89 -25.03
N ALA A 226 28.65 -8.67 -25.51
CA ALA A 226 27.67 -7.76 -24.94
C ALA A 226 28.06 -7.22 -23.55
N ARG A 227 29.34 -7.31 -23.16
CA ARG A 227 29.84 -6.77 -21.90
C ARG A 227 30.26 -5.32 -22.05
N VAL A 228 29.95 -4.50 -21.06
CA VAL A 228 30.31 -3.07 -21.09
C VAL A 228 31.81 -2.88 -20.81
N ARG A 229 32.47 -2.10 -21.67
CA ARG A 229 33.91 -1.80 -21.58
C ARG A 229 34.18 -0.32 -21.33
N GLN A 230 33.31 0.56 -21.80
CA GLN A 230 33.48 2.00 -21.68
C GLN A 230 32.13 2.72 -21.72
N GLY A 231 32.08 3.91 -21.11
CA GLY A 231 30.98 4.86 -21.20
C GLY A 231 30.15 4.94 -19.92
N PRO A 232 28.99 5.63 -19.97
CA PRO A 232 28.13 5.83 -18.80
C PRO A 232 27.30 4.61 -18.42
N ALA A 233 27.23 3.58 -19.26
CA ALA A 233 26.60 2.31 -18.89
C ALA A 233 27.45 1.57 -17.87
N LEU A 234 26.84 1.11 -16.78
CA LEU A 234 27.53 0.36 -15.71
C LEU A 234 27.32 -1.15 -15.80
N GLU A 235 26.26 -1.60 -16.46
CA GLU A 235 25.88 -3.02 -16.55
C GLU A 235 26.04 -3.55 -17.98
N ASN A 236 26.34 -4.84 -18.08
CA ASN A 236 26.37 -5.58 -19.36
C ASN A 236 24.98 -5.61 -20.01
N LEU A 237 24.91 -5.80 -21.34
CA LEU A 237 23.61 -6.00 -21.99
C LEU A 237 22.93 -7.26 -21.40
N PRO A 238 21.64 -7.18 -21.02
CA PRO A 238 20.97 -8.31 -20.40
C PRO A 238 20.98 -9.54 -21.28
N TYR A 239 21.47 -10.66 -20.74
CA TYR A 239 21.35 -11.96 -21.37
C TYR A 239 19.87 -12.38 -21.45
N ILE A 240 19.48 -13.04 -22.54
CA ILE A 240 18.13 -13.57 -22.72
C ILE A 240 18.22 -15.09 -22.75
N ASN A 241 17.38 -15.74 -21.94
CA ASN A 241 17.38 -17.19 -21.87
C ASN A 241 16.95 -17.78 -23.22
N ASN A 242 17.77 -18.70 -23.72
CA ASN A 242 17.55 -19.33 -25.01
C ASN A 242 18.05 -20.78 -24.98
N SER A 243 17.41 -21.60 -25.80
CA SER A 243 17.76 -22.99 -26.09
C SER A 243 17.93 -23.14 -27.60
N LEU A 244 18.74 -24.11 -28.02
CA LEU A 244 18.93 -24.42 -29.44
C LEU A 244 18.38 -25.81 -29.78
N TYR A 245 17.76 -25.88 -30.95
CA TYR A 245 17.17 -27.07 -31.54
C TYR A 245 17.75 -27.34 -32.94
N GLU A 246 17.41 -28.49 -33.52
CA GLU A 246 17.79 -28.86 -34.89
C GLU A 246 19.29 -28.75 -35.20
N ASN A 247 20.15 -29.36 -34.36
CA ASN A 247 21.61 -29.28 -34.47
C ASN A 247 22.17 -27.84 -34.38
N GLY A 248 21.42 -26.91 -33.79
CA GLY A 248 21.89 -25.56 -33.53
C GLY A 248 21.56 -24.53 -34.62
N THR A 249 20.63 -24.85 -35.54
CA THR A 249 20.12 -23.88 -36.52
C THR A 249 18.89 -23.13 -36.03
N LEU A 250 18.09 -23.72 -35.13
CA LEU A 250 16.91 -23.08 -34.59
C LEU A 250 17.18 -22.58 -33.17
N VAL A 251 17.09 -21.26 -32.96
CA VAL A 251 17.18 -20.65 -31.62
C VAL A 251 15.76 -20.43 -31.10
N CYS A 252 15.45 -21.02 -29.95
CA CYS A 252 14.23 -20.74 -29.22
C CYS A 252 14.55 -19.82 -28.04
N ILE A 253 13.90 -18.67 -28.01
CA ILE A 253 13.98 -17.71 -26.92
C ILE A 253 12.81 -17.99 -25.99
N GLU A 254 13.07 -18.43 -24.76
CA GLU A 254 12.03 -19.00 -23.88
C GLU A 254 11.52 -18.00 -22.83
N GLU A 255 12.36 -17.10 -22.33
CA GLU A 255 11.93 -16.12 -21.31
C GLU A 255 12.77 -14.83 -21.35
N MET A 256 12.09 -13.69 -21.31
CA MET A 256 12.70 -12.39 -21.02
C MET A 256 12.23 -11.89 -19.66
N LYS A 257 13.16 -11.70 -18.72
CA LYS A 257 12.87 -10.97 -17.49
C LYS A 257 12.79 -9.49 -17.83
N PHE A 258 11.62 -8.89 -17.69
CA PHE A 258 11.44 -7.44 -17.80
C PHE A 258 11.62 -6.81 -16.41
N PRO A 259 12.81 -6.29 -16.06
CA PRO A 259 13.07 -5.81 -14.70
C PRO A 259 12.21 -4.61 -14.29
N ARG A 260 11.60 -3.92 -15.26
CA ARG A 260 10.81 -2.70 -15.06
C ARG A 260 9.30 -2.90 -15.20
N GLU A 261 8.84 -4.14 -15.41
CA GLU A 261 7.41 -4.42 -15.54
C GLU A 261 6.94 -5.40 -14.47
N PRO A 262 5.74 -5.20 -13.89
CA PRO A 262 5.18 -6.12 -12.93
C PRO A 262 4.91 -7.48 -13.61
N SER A 263 5.42 -8.56 -13.01
CA SER A 263 5.25 -9.94 -13.50
C SER A 263 3.83 -10.47 -13.34
N VAL A 264 3.03 -9.84 -12.48
CA VAL A 264 1.64 -10.17 -12.21
C VAL A 264 0.75 -8.98 -12.53
N ALA A 265 -0.39 -9.24 -13.16
CA ALA A 265 -1.38 -8.21 -13.33
C ALA A 265 -1.89 -7.79 -11.95
N PHE A 266 -2.08 -6.49 -11.76
CA PHE A 266 -2.55 -5.93 -10.49
C PHE A 266 -3.92 -6.50 -10.04
N TRP A 267 -4.66 -7.15 -10.95
CA TRP A 267 -5.99 -7.73 -10.74
C TRP A 267 -6.04 -9.27 -10.90
N ALA A 268 -4.91 -9.94 -11.16
CA ALA A 268 -4.86 -11.39 -11.33
C ALA A 268 -4.54 -12.13 -10.03
#